data_AF-A0A1M4MHZ4-F1
#
_entry.id   AF-A0A1M4MHZ4-F1
#
_cell.length_a   1.000
_cell.length_b   1.000
_cell.length_c   1.000
_cell.angle_alpha   90.00
_cell.angle_beta   90.00
_cell.angle_gamma   90.00
#
_symmetry.space_group_name_H-M   'P 1'
#
loop_
_entity.id
_entity.type
_entity.pdbx_description
1 polymer ?
#
loop_
_entity_poly.entity_id
_entity_poly.type
_entity_poly.pdbx_seq_one_letter_code
_entity_poly.pdbx_strand_id
1 'polypeptide(L)'
;MSEEEFVAYAERMKQKYGPEAVSALRLHIPDETQGPSHGSNIRYLSAWNSTLEVRDDDGAILAGSDNALVLYALDLTDEQGRDHYYWWQWGTAKNREDIWMNDASNLRNFWSRVAFENSSSTLLFYAPDSDMHGIENTVTLRFGPEFSGPDCHSISKEFVLHQGKIRPKPGECRVGGAGKYAVDWVGNYEGTQSIYGICEERREDGVGSAALWTYSLTTGQF
;
A
#
# COMPACT_ATOMS: atom_id res chain seq x y z
N MET A 1 5.42 -10.48 -10.60
CA MET A 1 5.28 -9.74 -11.87
C MET A 1 6.60 -9.07 -12.19
N SER A 2 6.97 -9.00 -13.47
CA SER A 2 8.07 -8.14 -13.93
C SER A 2 7.71 -6.67 -13.76
N GLU A 3 8.71 -5.79 -13.89
CA GLU A 3 8.50 -4.34 -13.83
C GLU A 3 7.54 -3.87 -14.93
N GLU A 4 7.73 -4.33 -16.18
CA GLU A 4 6.86 -4.00 -17.32
C GLU A 4 5.40 -4.42 -17.08
N GLU A 5 5.18 -5.62 -16.53
CA GLU A 5 3.85 -6.11 -16.16
C GLU A 5 3.20 -5.23 -15.09
N PHE A 6 4.00 -4.78 -14.11
CA PHE A 6 3.53 -3.88 -13.06
C PHE A 6 3.19 -2.49 -13.59
N VAL A 7 4.01 -1.93 -14.48
CA VAL A 7 3.70 -0.68 -15.18
C VAL A 7 2.40 -0.82 -15.96
N ALA A 8 2.24 -1.88 -16.75
CA ALA A 8 1.00 -2.12 -17.49
C ALA A 8 -0.21 -2.29 -16.56
N TYR A 9 -0.05 -2.95 -15.41
CA TYR A 9 -1.09 -3.07 -14.39
C TYR A 9 -1.52 -1.70 -13.85
N ALA A 10 -0.55 -0.86 -13.47
CA ALA A 10 -0.84 0.48 -12.96
C ALA A 10 -1.53 1.38 -13.99
N GLU A 11 -1.23 1.26 -15.29
CA GLU A 11 -1.98 2.00 -16.33
C GLU A 11 -3.44 1.52 -16.41
N ARG A 12 -3.70 0.21 -16.32
CA ARG A 12 -5.07 -0.30 -16.29
C ARG A 12 -5.83 0.20 -15.07
N MET A 13 -5.18 0.25 -13.91
CA MET A 13 -5.80 0.79 -12.70
C MET A 13 -6.07 2.29 -12.81
N LYS A 14 -5.16 3.05 -13.45
CA LYS A 14 -5.36 4.47 -13.78
C LYS A 14 -6.60 4.68 -14.65
N GLN A 15 -6.80 3.84 -15.66
CA GLN A 15 -7.98 3.89 -16.53
C GLN A 15 -9.27 3.53 -15.79
N LYS A 16 -9.21 2.58 -14.86
CA LYS A 16 -10.37 2.08 -14.10
C LYS A 16 -10.82 3.04 -12.99
N TYR A 17 -9.87 3.59 -12.23
CA TYR A 17 -10.14 4.35 -11.01
C TYR A 17 -9.80 5.84 -11.11
N GLY A 18 -9.15 6.26 -12.20
CA GLY A 18 -8.66 7.61 -12.37
C GLY A 18 -7.21 7.79 -11.87
N PRO A 19 -6.56 8.91 -12.26
CA PRO A 19 -5.16 9.18 -11.94
C PRO A 19 -4.90 9.38 -10.44
N GLU A 20 -5.86 9.94 -9.71
CA GLU A 20 -5.72 10.20 -8.27
C GLU A 20 -5.61 8.90 -7.46
N ALA A 21 -6.40 7.88 -7.82
CA ALA A 21 -6.41 6.60 -7.14
C ALA A 21 -5.10 5.80 -7.28
N VAL A 22 -4.27 6.12 -8.28
CA VAL A 22 -2.99 5.45 -8.55
C VAL A 22 -1.78 6.37 -8.43
N SER A 23 -1.97 7.61 -7.94
CA SER A 23 -0.93 8.65 -7.91
C SER A 23 0.37 8.21 -7.23
N ALA A 24 0.25 7.30 -6.27
CA ALA A 24 1.36 6.79 -5.49
C ALA A 24 1.68 5.30 -5.76
N LEU A 25 1.00 4.65 -6.71
CA LEU A 25 1.22 3.23 -7.02
C LEU A 25 2.62 2.97 -7.60
N ARG A 26 3.18 3.94 -8.34
CA ARG A 26 4.48 3.82 -9.01
C ARG A 26 5.55 4.65 -8.33
N LEU A 27 6.03 4.18 -7.17
CA LEU A 27 7.12 4.86 -6.46
C LEU A 27 8.47 4.86 -7.18
N HIS A 28 8.78 3.78 -7.88
CA HIS A 28 10.09 3.53 -8.49
C HIS A 28 10.30 4.23 -9.83
N ILE A 29 9.25 4.79 -10.42
CA ILE A 29 9.37 5.55 -11.65
C ILE A 29 9.65 6.99 -11.23
N PRO A 30 10.83 7.56 -11.55
CA PRO A 30 11.10 8.96 -11.32
C PRO A 30 9.96 9.79 -11.91
N ASP A 31 9.47 10.77 -11.17
CA ASP A 31 8.55 11.75 -11.72
C ASP A 31 9.29 12.44 -12.88
N GLU A 32 8.77 12.44 -14.11
CA GLU A 32 9.44 13.04 -15.29
C GLU A 32 9.77 14.53 -15.05
N THR A 33 9.09 15.16 -14.10
CA THR A 33 9.28 16.55 -13.67
C THR A 33 10.42 16.75 -12.66
N GLN A 34 10.84 15.68 -11.99
CA GLN A 34 12.04 15.68 -11.16
C GLN A 34 13.21 15.29 -12.07
N GLY A 35 14.01 16.30 -12.46
CA GLY A 35 15.27 16.07 -13.19
C GLY A 35 16.13 15.01 -12.48
N PRO A 36 17.12 14.41 -13.17
CA PRO A 36 17.78 13.18 -12.74
C PRO A 36 18.27 13.31 -11.30
N SER A 37 17.48 12.79 -10.36
CA SER A 37 17.91 12.67 -8.98
C SER A 37 19.05 11.66 -9.02
N HIS A 38 20.25 12.12 -8.74
CA HIS A 38 21.47 11.33 -8.66
C HIS A 38 21.18 9.96 -8.00
N GLY A 39 21.32 8.88 -8.77
CA GLY A 39 21.33 7.50 -8.30
C GLY A 39 20.11 7.07 -7.47
N SER A 40 19.03 6.62 -8.11
CA SER A 40 17.97 5.91 -7.39
C SER A 40 18.54 4.61 -6.80
N ASN A 41 18.93 4.62 -5.53
CA ASN A 41 19.39 3.44 -4.76
C ASN A 41 18.26 2.44 -4.47
N ILE A 42 17.19 2.43 -5.28
CA ILE A 42 15.99 1.61 -5.12
C ILE A 42 15.84 0.79 -6.40
N ARG A 43 15.84 -0.53 -6.25
CA ARG A 43 15.71 -1.48 -7.35
C ARG A 43 14.41 -2.25 -7.24
N TYR A 44 13.60 -2.23 -8.30
CA TYR A 44 12.42 -3.10 -8.40
C TYR A 44 12.84 -4.58 -8.37
N LEU A 45 12.16 -5.38 -7.52
CA LEU A 45 12.36 -6.83 -7.49
C LEU A 45 11.17 -7.59 -8.04
N SER A 46 9.97 -7.32 -7.52
CA SER A 46 8.75 -8.02 -7.92
C SER A 46 7.52 -7.26 -7.44
N ALA A 47 6.38 -7.59 -8.03
CA ALA A 47 5.06 -7.19 -7.56
C ALA A 47 4.07 -8.34 -7.64
N TRP A 48 3.04 -8.28 -6.83
CA TRP A 48 1.88 -9.17 -6.81
C TRP A 48 0.62 -8.30 -6.85
N ASN A 49 -0.43 -8.81 -7.47
CA ASN A 49 -1.72 -8.14 -7.50
C ASN A 49 -2.85 -9.09 -7.10
N SER A 50 -3.98 -8.52 -6.71
CA SER A 50 -5.19 -9.27 -6.45
C SER A 50 -6.43 -8.39 -6.56
N THR A 51 -7.56 -9.02 -6.83
CA THR A 51 -8.87 -8.38 -6.89
C THR A 51 -9.81 -9.05 -5.90
N LEU A 52 -10.61 -8.26 -5.19
CA LEU A 52 -11.72 -8.74 -4.37
C LEU A 52 -13.02 -8.13 -4.86
N GLU A 53 -14.10 -8.88 -4.71
CA GLU A 53 -15.46 -8.40 -4.91
C GLU A 53 -16.29 -8.79 -3.68
N VAL A 54 -17.04 -7.82 -3.16
CA VAL A 54 -18.09 -8.05 -2.16
C VAL A 54 -19.41 -8.12 -2.92
N ARG A 55 -20.20 -9.16 -2.65
CA ARG A 55 -21.49 -9.40 -3.30
C ARG A 55 -22.60 -9.45 -2.26
N ASP A 56 -23.81 -9.09 -2.65
CA ASP A 56 -25.02 -9.34 -1.87
C ASP A 56 -25.49 -10.79 -1.98
N ASP A 57 -26.59 -11.11 -1.29
CA ASP A 57 -27.19 -12.44 -1.27
C ASP A 57 -27.72 -12.88 -2.64
N ASP A 58 -28.04 -11.93 -3.52
CA ASP A 58 -28.48 -12.16 -4.90
C ASP A 58 -27.28 -12.30 -5.87
N GLY A 59 -26.05 -12.14 -5.37
CA GLY A 59 -24.81 -12.25 -6.12
C GLY A 59 -24.42 -10.99 -6.90
N ALA A 60 -25.13 -9.88 -6.73
CA ALA A 60 -24.76 -8.61 -7.33
C ALA A 60 -23.55 -8.00 -6.61
N ILE A 61 -22.62 -7.40 -7.36
CA ILE A 61 -21.42 -6.81 -6.80
C ILE A 61 -21.80 -5.50 -6.07
N LEU A 62 -21.52 -5.44 -4.78
CA LEU A 62 -21.67 -4.24 -3.95
C LEU A 62 -20.44 -3.35 -4.01
N ALA A 63 -19.25 -3.94 -4.02
CA ALA A 63 -17.98 -3.22 -4.19
C ALA A 63 -16.89 -4.14 -4.73
N GLY A 64 -15.89 -3.54 -5.38
CA GLY A 64 -14.66 -4.21 -5.77
C GLY A 64 -13.45 -3.51 -5.18
N SER A 65 -12.36 -4.26 -4.98
CA SER A 65 -11.04 -3.68 -4.74
C SER A 65 -10.00 -4.33 -5.61
N ASP A 66 -9.05 -3.53 -6.09
CA ASP A 66 -7.81 -4.00 -6.68
C ASP A 66 -6.65 -3.64 -5.75
N ASN A 67 -5.71 -4.56 -5.60
CA ASN A 67 -4.62 -4.45 -4.65
C ASN A 67 -3.30 -4.82 -5.34
N ALA A 68 -2.23 -4.19 -4.89
CA ALA A 68 -0.87 -4.52 -5.29
C ALA A 68 0.06 -4.50 -4.09
N LEU A 69 0.99 -5.45 -4.08
CA LEU A 69 2.15 -5.47 -3.19
C LEU A 69 3.38 -5.42 -4.05
N VAL A 70 4.30 -4.49 -3.77
CA VAL A 70 5.54 -4.32 -4.54
C VAL A 70 6.73 -4.44 -3.60
N LEU A 71 7.74 -5.19 -4.04
CA LEU A 71 8.98 -5.37 -3.32
C LEU A 71 10.11 -4.64 -4.05
N TYR A 72 10.80 -3.78 -3.31
CA TYR A 72 12.00 -3.09 -3.73
C TYR A 72 13.19 -3.53 -2.88
N ALA A 73 14.38 -3.57 -3.47
CA ALA A 73 15.65 -3.63 -2.75
C ALA A 73 16.25 -2.23 -2.67
N LEU A 74 16.95 -1.95 -1.58
CA LEU A 74 17.88 -0.85 -1.52
C LEU A 74 19.30 -1.34 -1.71
N ASP A 75 20.12 -0.54 -2.37
CA ASP A 75 21.58 -0.73 -2.41
C ASP A 75 22.21 -0.25 -1.10
N LEU A 76 21.72 -0.79 0.02
CA LEU A 76 22.12 -0.47 1.38
C LEU A 76 22.18 -1.76 2.21
N THR A 77 23.30 -1.91 2.91
CA THR A 77 23.52 -2.98 3.89
C THR A 77 23.89 -2.35 5.22
N ASP A 78 23.28 -2.80 6.32
CA ASP A 78 23.59 -2.28 7.65
C ASP A 78 24.88 -2.87 8.24
N GLU A 79 25.28 -2.36 9.41
CA GLU A 79 26.49 -2.80 10.14
C GLU A 79 26.49 -4.30 10.48
N GLN A 80 25.33 -4.95 10.46
CA GLN A 80 25.16 -6.38 10.72
C GLN A 80 25.17 -7.21 9.42
N GLY A 81 25.41 -6.59 8.27
CA GLY A 81 25.45 -7.27 6.97
C GLY A 81 24.06 -7.59 6.42
N ARG A 82 23.01 -6.90 6.89
CA ARG A 82 21.63 -7.14 6.42
C ARG A 82 21.24 -6.17 5.32
N ASP A 83 20.64 -6.71 4.28
CA ASP A 83 20.10 -5.95 3.17
C ASP A 83 18.73 -5.38 3.49
N HIS A 84 18.46 -4.21 2.92
CA HIS A 84 17.23 -3.46 3.14
C HIS A 84 16.25 -3.66 1.98
N TYR A 85 15.01 -3.96 2.33
CA TYR A 85 13.92 -4.15 1.40
C TYR A 85 12.71 -3.31 1.79
N TYR A 86 11.94 -2.88 0.79
CA TYR A 86 10.70 -2.15 1.00
C TYR A 86 9.51 -2.85 0.37
N TRP A 87 8.45 -2.95 1.18
CA TRP A 87 7.16 -3.46 0.76
C TRP A 87 6.20 -2.31 0.61
N TRP A 88 5.86 -1.98 -0.64
CA TRP A 88 4.84 -0.99 -0.97
C TRP A 88 3.50 -1.67 -1.17
N GLN A 89 2.54 -1.31 -0.33
CA GLN A 89 1.15 -1.76 -0.40
C GLN A 89 0.32 -0.66 -1.06
N TRP A 90 -0.43 -1.03 -2.07
CA TRP A 90 -1.49 -0.23 -2.63
C TRP A 90 -2.77 -1.03 -2.66
N GLY A 91 -3.86 -0.37 -2.36
CA GLY A 91 -5.19 -0.88 -2.59
C GLY A 91 -6.11 0.24 -3.02
N THR A 92 -7.05 -0.04 -3.90
CA THR A 92 -8.16 0.86 -4.21
C THR A 92 -9.45 0.09 -4.21
N ALA A 93 -10.44 0.59 -3.47
CA ALA A 93 -11.79 0.06 -3.44
C ALA A 93 -12.75 1.07 -4.10
N LYS A 94 -13.73 0.54 -4.83
CA LYS A 94 -14.84 1.31 -5.39
C LYS A 94 -16.13 0.54 -5.17
N ASN A 95 -17.14 1.20 -4.59
CA ASN A 95 -18.47 0.61 -4.51
C ASN A 95 -19.19 0.66 -5.86
N ARG A 96 -20.26 -0.11 -5.99
CA ARG A 96 -21.16 -0.02 -7.13
C ARG A 96 -21.78 1.38 -7.15
N GLU A 97 -21.76 2.01 -8.31
CA GLU A 97 -22.57 3.20 -8.57
C GLU A 97 -24.02 2.73 -8.75
N ASP A 98 -24.84 2.81 -7.70
CA ASP A 98 -26.28 2.62 -7.83
C ASP A 98 -27.01 3.91 -7.43
N ILE A 99 -27.75 4.45 -8.40
CA ILE A 99 -28.42 5.76 -8.37
C ILE A 99 -29.67 5.76 -7.48
N TRP A 100 -30.03 4.59 -6.93
CA TRP A 100 -31.15 4.40 -6.02
C TRP A 100 -30.62 4.39 -4.59
N MET A 101 -30.91 5.47 -3.86
CA MET A 101 -30.48 5.64 -2.47
C MET A 101 -30.77 4.39 -1.62
N ASN A 102 -29.78 4.00 -0.80
CA ASN A 102 -29.89 3.14 0.39
C ASN A 102 -29.51 1.64 0.24
N ASP A 103 -28.68 1.24 -0.72
CA ASP A 103 -28.11 -0.11 -0.74
C ASP A 103 -26.89 -0.26 0.21
N ALA A 104 -26.47 -1.49 0.47
CA ALA A 104 -25.34 -1.79 1.36
C ALA A 104 -23.97 -1.65 0.67
N SER A 105 -23.86 -0.80 -0.36
CA SER A 105 -22.65 -0.71 -1.20
C SER A 105 -21.55 0.16 -0.61
N ASN A 106 -21.86 1.12 0.26
CA ASN A 106 -20.87 2.04 0.81
C ASN A 106 -19.67 1.31 1.42
N LEU A 107 -18.47 1.82 1.13
CA LEU A 107 -17.22 1.28 1.65
C LEU A 107 -17.17 1.54 3.16
N ARG A 108 -16.87 0.49 3.94
CA ARG A 108 -16.80 0.56 5.41
C ARG A 108 -15.42 0.28 5.97
N ASN A 109 -14.79 -0.77 5.47
CA ASN A 109 -13.46 -1.15 5.89
C ASN A 109 -12.68 -1.72 4.72
N PHE A 110 -11.42 -1.35 4.64
CA PHE A 110 -10.51 -1.80 3.60
C PHE A 110 -9.11 -1.85 4.18
N TRP A 111 -8.45 -3.00 4.10
CA TRP A 111 -7.10 -3.14 4.63
C TRP A 111 -6.25 -4.12 3.84
N SER A 112 -4.93 -3.92 3.92
CA SER A 112 -3.90 -4.81 3.39
C SER A 112 -2.86 -5.06 4.48
N ARG A 113 -2.41 -6.30 4.59
CA ARG A 113 -1.42 -6.75 5.58
C ARG A 113 -0.34 -7.58 4.91
N VAL A 114 0.90 -7.29 5.27
CA VAL A 114 2.09 -8.10 4.98
C VAL A 114 2.60 -8.65 6.31
N ALA A 115 2.81 -9.97 6.39
CA ALA A 115 3.40 -10.63 7.54
C ALA A 115 4.61 -11.47 7.10
N PHE A 116 5.76 -11.23 7.71
CA PHE A 116 6.97 -11.99 7.39
C PHE A 116 6.91 -13.36 8.07
N GLU A 117 7.10 -14.40 7.27
CA GLU A 117 7.04 -15.79 7.73
C GLU A 117 8.38 -16.22 8.32
N ASN A 118 9.47 -15.60 7.88
CA ASN A 118 10.80 -15.88 8.38
C ASN A 118 11.13 -15.05 9.63
N SER A 119 11.64 -15.72 10.66
CA SER A 119 12.12 -15.05 11.87
C SER A 119 13.38 -14.19 11.68
N SER A 120 14.19 -14.46 10.65
CA SER A 120 15.36 -13.61 10.32
C SER A 120 14.96 -12.30 9.62
N SER A 121 13.76 -12.25 9.05
CA SER A 121 13.17 -11.03 8.52
C SER A 121 12.73 -10.12 9.66
N THR A 122 13.32 -8.93 9.71
CA THR A 122 13.02 -7.94 10.74
C THR A 122 12.23 -6.79 10.13
N LEU A 123 11.01 -6.56 10.64
CA LEU A 123 10.28 -5.32 10.34
C LEU A 123 10.77 -4.23 11.28
N LEU A 124 11.24 -3.11 10.75
CA LEU A 124 11.72 -2.00 11.58
C LEU A 124 10.76 -0.83 11.62
N PHE A 125 10.30 -0.44 10.44
CA PHE A 125 9.47 0.73 10.25
C PHE A 125 8.28 0.40 9.38
N TYR A 126 7.21 1.15 9.59
CA TYR A 126 6.06 1.17 8.71
C TYR A 126 5.39 2.55 8.69
N ALA A 127 4.79 2.91 7.56
CA ALA A 127 3.94 4.09 7.43
C ALA A 127 2.63 3.76 6.70
N PRO A 128 1.49 4.37 7.07
CA PRO A 128 1.35 5.25 8.23
C PRO A 128 1.54 4.53 9.56
N ASP A 129 2.11 5.22 10.56
CA ASP A 129 2.37 4.74 11.91
C ASP A 129 1.33 5.24 12.95
N SER A 130 0.46 6.14 12.51
CA SER A 130 -0.50 6.87 13.32
C SER A 130 -1.83 7.04 12.59
N ASP A 131 -2.89 7.35 13.34
CA ASP A 131 -4.21 7.63 12.79
C ASP A 131 -4.19 8.97 12.04
N MET A 132 -4.59 8.94 10.77
CA MET A 132 -4.83 10.13 9.96
C MET A 132 -6.30 10.20 9.61
N HIS A 133 -6.91 11.30 10.01
CA HIS A 133 -8.33 11.58 9.82
C HIS A 133 -8.51 12.52 8.63
N GLY A 134 -9.49 12.23 7.77
CA GLY A 134 -9.75 13.03 6.59
C GLY A 134 -11.24 13.22 6.36
N ILE A 135 -11.60 14.47 6.06
CA ILE A 135 -12.70 14.84 5.17
C ILE A 135 -11.98 15.50 4.00
N GLU A 136 -11.83 14.78 2.90
CA GLU A 136 -11.04 15.15 1.70
C GLU A 136 -9.73 15.87 2.03
N ASN A 137 -8.76 15.12 2.55
CA ASN A 137 -7.45 15.66 2.90
C ASN A 137 -6.33 14.92 2.16
N THR A 138 -5.28 15.64 1.82
CA THR A 138 -4.06 15.05 1.25
C THR A 138 -3.24 14.43 2.38
N VAL A 139 -3.01 13.12 2.28
CA VAL A 139 -2.16 12.37 3.19
C VAL A 139 -0.81 12.17 2.53
N THR A 140 0.25 12.67 3.18
CA THR A 140 1.63 12.39 2.78
C THR A 140 2.12 11.14 3.49
N LEU A 141 2.48 10.11 2.72
CA LEU A 141 3.29 9.00 3.21
C LEU A 141 4.75 9.33 2.97
N ARG A 142 5.53 9.27 4.05
CA ARG A 142 6.97 9.51 4.01
C ARG A 142 7.69 8.40 4.78
N PHE A 143 8.90 8.10 4.33
CA PHE A 143 9.84 7.29 5.09
C PHE A 143 10.39 8.10 6.27
N GLY A 144 10.65 7.40 7.38
CA GLY A 144 11.12 8.00 8.61
C GLY A 144 12.46 8.77 8.46
N PRO A 145 12.71 9.76 9.34
CA PRO A 145 13.93 10.57 9.37
C PRO A 145 15.20 9.82 9.84
N GLU A 146 15.09 8.55 10.25
CA GLU A 146 16.18 7.77 10.84
C GLU A 146 17.24 7.27 9.84
N PHE A 147 17.00 7.45 8.54
CA PHE A 147 18.01 7.13 7.54
C PHE A 147 18.99 8.28 7.34
N SER A 148 20.12 8.31 8.06
CA SER A 148 21.23 9.23 7.76
C SER A 148 21.92 8.85 6.44
N GLY A 149 21.23 8.98 5.31
CA GLY A 149 21.73 8.69 3.97
C GLY A 149 21.16 9.71 2.97
N PRO A 150 21.96 10.23 2.02
CA PRO A 150 21.59 11.41 1.24
C PRO A 150 20.29 11.28 0.41
N ASP A 151 19.84 10.06 0.06
CA ASP A 151 18.80 9.87 -0.98
C ASP A 151 17.53 9.12 -0.55
N CYS A 152 17.54 8.43 0.60
CA CYS A 152 16.38 7.67 1.13
C CYS A 152 15.29 8.56 1.76
N HIS A 153 15.60 9.83 2.02
CA HIS A 153 14.66 10.83 2.55
C HIS A 153 13.64 11.34 1.51
N SER A 154 13.80 10.97 0.24
CA SER A 154 13.07 11.58 -0.89
C SER A 154 11.78 10.86 -1.28
N ILE A 155 11.58 9.62 -0.81
CA ILE A 155 10.39 8.86 -1.20
C ILE A 155 9.22 9.35 -0.36
N SER A 156 8.43 10.23 -0.94
CA SER A 156 7.17 10.65 -0.36
C SER A 156 6.12 10.68 -1.44
N LYS A 157 4.91 10.29 -1.07
CA LYS A 157 3.77 10.41 -1.95
C LYS A 157 2.55 10.88 -1.22
N GLU A 158 1.75 11.63 -1.97
CA GLU A 158 0.51 12.19 -1.54
C GLU A 158 -0.64 11.41 -2.18
N PHE A 159 -1.66 11.13 -1.38
CA PHE A 159 -2.93 10.59 -1.86
C PHE A 159 -4.08 11.26 -1.13
N VAL A 160 -5.26 11.23 -1.75
CA VAL A 160 -6.47 11.83 -1.17
C VAL A 160 -7.16 10.84 -0.25
N LEU A 161 -7.44 11.26 0.98
CA LEU A 161 -8.32 10.59 1.92
C LEU A 161 -9.68 11.28 1.90
N HIS A 162 -10.67 10.68 1.24
CA HIS A 162 -11.97 11.32 1.03
C HIS A 162 -12.81 11.37 2.30
N GLN A 163 -12.95 10.26 3.00
CA GLN A 163 -13.71 10.22 4.25
C GLN A 163 -13.19 9.14 5.19
N GLY A 164 -13.25 9.40 6.48
CA GLY A 164 -12.92 8.42 7.52
C GLY A 164 -11.48 8.57 7.98
N LYS A 165 -10.80 7.44 8.17
CA LYS A 165 -9.42 7.44 8.65
C LYS A 165 -8.59 6.32 8.05
N ILE A 166 -7.32 6.61 7.84
CA ILE A 166 -6.28 5.61 7.56
C ILE A 166 -5.38 5.48 8.78
N ARG A 167 -4.94 4.26 9.09
CA ARG A 167 -4.13 3.95 10.29
C ARG A 167 -3.40 2.61 10.16
N PRO A 168 -2.41 2.34 11.02
CA PRO A 168 -2.02 0.96 11.31
C PRO A 168 -3.21 0.18 11.86
N LYS A 169 -3.45 -1.03 11.35
CA LYS A 169 -4.55 -1.88 11.82
C LYS A 169 -4.27 -2.36 13.26
N PRO A 170 -5.18 -2.08 14.23
CA PRO A 170 -4.98 -2.50 15.61
C PRO A 170 -4.80 -4.02 15.76
N GLY A 171 -3.78 -4.45 16.49
CA GLY A 171 -3.46 -5.87 16.72
C GLY A 171 -2.79 -6.59 15.54
N GLU A 172 -2.65 -5.93 14.39
CA GLU A 172 -2.09 -6.51 13.16
C GLU A 172 -0.71 -5.94 12.77
N CYS A 173 -0.12 -5.10 13.62
CA CYS A 173 1.23 -4.57 13.44
C CYS A 173 2.18 -5.05 14.54
N ARG A 174 3.40 -5.46 14.16
CA ARG A 174 4.47 -5.90 15.06
C ARG A 174 5.84 -5.62 14.43
N VAL A 175 6.63 -4.78 15.08
CA VAL A 175 8.06 -4.54 14.79
C VAL A 175 8.90 -5.69 15.34
N GLY A 176 10.06 -5.96 14.74
CA GLY A 176 10.99 -7.01 15.12
C GLY A 176 10.96 -8.23 14.20
N GLY A 177 11.57 -9.32 14.65
CA GLY A 177 11.64 -10.58 13.89
C GLY A 177 10.27 -11.17 13.57
N ALA A 178 10.11 -11.73 12.37
CA ALA A 178 8.82 -12.14 11.81
C ALA A 178 7.74 -11.04 11.97
N GLY A 179 8.14 -9.80 11.71
CA GLY A 179 7.25 -8.65 11.88
C GLY A 179 6.05 -8.69 10.93
N LYS A 180 5.04 -7.89 11.25
CA LYS A 180 3.86 -7.74 10.40
C LYS A 180 3.40 -6.29 10.39
N TYR A 181 2.82 -5.88 9.27
CA TYR A 181 2.27 -4.55 9.13
C TYR A 181 0.99 -4.60 8.30
N ALA A 182 -0.05 -3.95 8.81
CA ALA A 182 -1.33 -3.81 8.15
C ALA A 182 -1.74 -2.34 8.11
N VAL A 183 -2.07 -1.84 6.93
CA VAL A 183 -2.69 -0.54 6.73
C VAL A 183 -4.21 -0.72 6.63
N ASP A 184 -4.96 0.09 7.38
CA ASP A 184 -6.40 -0.02 7.56
C ASP A 184 -7.06 1.33 7.25
N TRP A 185 -8.03 1.31 6.35
CA TRP A 185 -8.98 2.40 6.19
C TRP A 185 -10.33 2.00 6.79
N VAL A 186 -10.91 2.91 7.56
CA VAL A 186 -12.25 2.77 8.14
C VAL A 186 -13.03 4.05 7.87
N GLY A 187 -14.22 3.90 7.32
CA GLY A 187 -15.07 5.04 6.99
C GLY A 187 -16.49 4.62 6.62
N ASN A 188 -17.15 5.53 5.91
CA ASN A 188 -18.42 5.30 5.26
C ASN A 188 -18.42 6.19 4.03
N TYR A 189 -18.01 5.63 2.89
CA TYR A 189 -17.77 6.41 1.69
C TYR A 189 -18.39 5.76 0.46
N GLU A 190 -19.08 6.57 -0.32
CA GLU A 190 -19.59 6.23 -1.65
C GLU A 190 -18.63 6.86 -2.68
N GLY A 191 -18.03 6.02 -3.52
CA GLY A 191 -17.04 6.41 -4.49
C GLY A 191 -15.82 5.49 -4.46
N THR A 192 -14.65 6.08 -4.76
CA THR A 192 -13.37 5.37 -4.84
C THR A 192 -12.45 5.81 -3.71
N GLN A 193 -11.94 4.87 -2.91
CA GLN A 193 -10.96 5.16 -1.87
C GLN A 193 -9.72 4.28 -2.02
N SER A 194 -8.56 4.91 -2.03
CA SER A 194 -7.27 4.23 -2.05
C SER A 194 -6.62 4.20 -0.68
N ILE A 195 -5.85 3.16 -0.41
CA ILE A 195 -4.94 3.07 0.74
C ILE A 195 -3.54 2.78 0.23
N TYR A 196 -2.58 3.35 0.94
CA TYR A 196 -1.17 3.12 0.70
C TYR A 196 -0.51 2.80 2.03
N GLY A 197 0.33 1.79 2.02
CA GLY A 197 1.10 1.39 3.19
C GLY A 197 2.50 1.05 2.76
N ILE A 198 3.45 1.27 3.64
CA ILE A 198 4.83 0.87 3.41
C ILE A 198 5.44 0.28 4.66
N CYS A 199 6.28 -0.74 4.51
CA CYS A 199 7.17 -1.17 5.57
C CYS A 199 8.57 -1.53 5.07
N GLU A 200 9.54 -1.40 5.97
CA GLU A 200 10.92 -1.84 5.79
C GLU A 200 11.10 -3.24 6.38
N GLU A 201 11.73 -4.08 5.58
CA GLU A 201 12.26 -5.37 6.02
C GLU A 201 13.77 -5.38 5.90
N ARG A 202 14.44 -5.89 6.92
CA ARG A 202 15.86 -6.26 6.83
C ARG A 202 16.01 -7.77 6.86
N ARG A 203 16.87 -8.28 5.97
CA ARG A 203 17.18 -9.71 5.86
C ARG A 203 18.70 -9.90 5.80
N GLU A 204 19.16 -11.04 6.30
CA GLU A 204 20.53 -11.49 6.04
C GLU A 204 20.73 -11.72 4.53
N ASP A 205 21.95 -11.52 4.05
CA ASP A 205 22.31 -11.76 2.64
C ASP A 205 21.94 -13.18 2.20
N GLY A 206 21.42 -13.30 0.99
CA GLY A 206 20.98 -14.57 0.38
C GLY A 206 19.67 -15.15 0.92
N VAL A 207 19.03 -14.53 1.92
CA VAL A 207 17.71 -14.97 2.43
C VAL A 207 16.59 -14.47 1.52
N GLY A 208 15.84 -15.39 0.93
CA GLY A 208 14.68 -15.09 0.08
C GLY A 208 13.53 -14.41 0.85
N SER A 209 12.64 -13.74 0.11
CA SER A 209 11.41 -13.17 0.66
C SER A 209 10.36 -14.24 0.94
N ALA A 210 9.93 -14.37 2.20
CA ALA A 210 8.75 -15.15 2.58
C ALA A 210 7.79 -14.25 3.35
N ALA A 211 6.74 -13.78 2.66
CA ALA A 211 5.74 -12.89 3.24
C ALA A 211 4.33 -13.36 2.86
N LEU A 212 3.46 -13.45 3.87
CA LEU A 212 2.05 -13.69 3.70
C LEU A 212 1.33 -12.35 3.48
N TRP A 213 0.75 -12.18 2.30
CA TRP A 213 -0.06 -11.03 1.95
C TRP A 213 -1.55 -11.35 2.07
N THR A 214 -2.25 -10.56 2.87
CA THR A 214 -3.69 -10.71 3.14
C THR A 214 -4.37 -9.36 3.06
N TYR A 215 -5.58 -9.33 2.52
CA TYR A 215 -6.33 -8.10 2.27
C TYR A 215 -7.82 -8.40 2.43
N SER A 216 -8.61 -7.35 2.68
CA SER A 216 -10.04 -7.49 2.95
C SER A 216 -10.79 -6.22 2.61
N LEU A 217 -12.03 -6.39 2.15
CA LEU A 217 -12.97 -5.33 1.84
C LEU A 217 -14.29 -5.63 2.54
N THR A 218 -14.93 -4.61 3.10
CA THR A 218 -16.25 -4.69 3.72
C THR A 218 -17.09 -3.48 3.32
N THR A 219 -18.36 -3.74 3.01
CA THR A 219 -19.37 -2.72 2.69
C THR A 219 -20.49 -2.72 3.73
N GLY A 220 -21.35 -1.69 3.73
CA GLY A 220 -22.53 -1.66 4.61
C GLY A 220 -23.33 -0.35 4.57
N GLN A 221 -24.61 -0.43 4.92
CA GLN A 221 -25.57 0.70 4.96
C GLN A 221 -25.26 1.70 6.09
N PHE A 222 -25.69 2.97 5.89
CA PHE A 222 -25.50 4.14 6.77
C PHE A 222 -25.56 3.85 8.26
#